data_AF-A6JVT4-F1
#
_entry.id   AF-A6JVT4-F1
#
_cell.length_a   1.000
_cell.length_b   1.000
_cell.length_c   1.000
_cell.angle_alpha   90.00
_cell.angle_beta   90.00
_cell.angle_gamma   90.00
#
_symmetry.space_group_name_H-M   'P 1'
#
loop_
_entity.id
_entity.type
_entity.pdbx_description
1 polymer ?
#
loop_
_entity_poly.entity_id
_entity_poly.type
_entity_poly.pdbx_seq_one_letter_code
_entity_poly.pdbx_strand_id
1 'polypeptide(L)'
;MAAVVAATALKGRGARNARVLRGILSGATANKASQNRTRALQSHSSPECKEEPEPLSPELEYIPRKRGKNPMKAVGLAWYSLYTRTWLGYLFYRQQLRRARNRFPKGHSKTQPRLFNGVKVLPIPVLSDNYSYLIIDTQAGLAVAVDPSDPRAVQASIEKERVNLVAILCTHKHWDHSGGNRDLSRRHRDCRVYGSPQDGIPYLTHPLCHQDVVSVGRLQIRALATPGHTQGHLVYLLDGEPYKGPSCLFSGDLLFLSGCGRTFEGTAETMLSSLDTVLDLGDDTLLWPGHEYAEENLGFAGVVEPENVARERKMQWVQRQRMERKSTGEHTHHPHLAILFITNPTTTIGALGSTNPPDWPERAEPGQWDLEEEAVGGSETPRRTDGV
;
A
#
# COMPACT_ATOMS: atom_id res chain seq x y z
N MET A 1 -12.40 14.93 3.18
CA MET A 1 -11.89 14.87 1.78
C MET A 1 -12.33 13.60 1.09
N ALA A 2 -12.12 12.39 1.66
CA ALA A 2 -12.80 11.18 1.15
C ALA A 2 -14.33 11.34 1.10
N ALA A 3 -14.96 12.05 2.05
CA ALA A 3 -16.38 12.43 1.97
C ALA A 3 -16.74 13.36 0.78
N VAL A 4 -15.82 14.17 0.26
CA VAL A 4 -16.05 15.05 -0.91
C VAL A 4 -15.93 14.24 -2.19
N VAL A 5 -14.93 13.36 -2.29
CA VAL A 5 -14.80 12.40 -3.41
C VAL A 5 -16.01 11.46 -3.45
N ALA A 6 -16.45 10.94 -2.31
CA ALA A 6 -17.66 10.12 -2.18
C ALA A 6 -18.94 10.91 -2.56
N ALA A 7 -19.08 12.17 -2.10
CA ALA A 7 -20.24 13.00 -2.43
C ALA A 7 -20.29 13.42 -3.92
N THR A 8 -19.14 13.67 -4.54
CA THR A 8 -19.04 13.96 -5.98
C THR A 8 -19.30 12.71 -6.83
N ALA A 9 -18.83 11.53 -6.40
CA ALA A 9 -19.14 10.26 -7.05
C ALA A 9 -20.64 9.94 -7.03
N LEU A 10 -21.36 10.32 -5.96
CA LEU A 10 -22.81 10.19 -5.87
C LEU A 10 -23.57 11.16 -6.79
N LYS A 11 -23.04 12.36 -7.06
CA LYS A 11 -23.63 13.33 -8.00
C LYS A 11 -23.34 13.02 -9.47
N GLY A 12 -22.21 12.40 -9.79
CA GLY A 12 -21.79 12.09 -11.16
C GLY A 12 -22.48 10.88 -11.80
N ARG A 13 -23.13 10.00 -11.01
CA ARG A 13 -23.77 8.76 -11.50
C ARG A 13 -25.25 8.91 -11.90
N GLY A 14 -25.71 10.12 -12.19
CA GLY A 14 -27.02 10.35 -12.81
C GLY A 14 -27.04 10.00 -14.30
N ALA A 15 -27.17 8.71 -14.65
CA ALA A 15 -27.75 8.24 -15.93
C ALA A 15 -27.62 6.72 -16.17
N ARG A 16 -26.88 5.96 -15.35
CA ARG A 16 -26.75 4.50 -15.52
C ARG A 16 -27.28 3.77 -14.29
N ASN A 17 -28.61 3.72 -14.17
CA ASN A 17 -29.43 2.67 -13.52
C ASN A 17 -30.85 3.19 -13.22
N ALA A 18 -31.60 3.57 -14.27
CA ALA A 18 -33.00 4.00 -14.16
C ALA A 18 -34.00 2.84 -13.88
N ARG A 19 -33.54 1.71 -13.33
CA ARG A 19 -34.39 0.53 -13.08
C ARG A 19 -34.65 0.24 -11.58
N VAL A 20 -34.02 0.98 -10.66
CA VAL A 20 -34.20 0.79 -9.20
C VAL A 20 -35.19 1.79 -8.59
N LEU A 21 -35.58 2.84 -9.31
CA LEU A 21 -36.42 3.93 -8.77
C LEU A 21 -37.95 3.68 -8.78
N ARG A 22 -38.43 2.43 -8.93
CA ARG A 22 -39.86 2.09 -8.82
C ARG A 22 -40.24 1.30 -7.56
N GLY A 23 -39.28 0.85 -6.76
CA GLY A 23 -39.57 0.00 -5.59
C GLY A 23 -39.83 0.73 -4.27
N ILE A 24 -39.61 2.05 -4.20
CA ILE A 24 -39.55 2.79 -2.92
C ILE A 24 -40.84 3.57 -2.59
N LEU A 25 -41.83 3.61 -3.49
CA LEU A 25 -43.10 4.33 -3.25
C LEU A 25 -44.30 3.46 -2.85
N SER A 26 -44.11 2.18 -2.52
CA SER A 26 -45.23 1.27 -2.20
C SER A 26 -45.08 0.45 -0.91
N GLY A 27 -44.20 0.85 0.02
CA GLY A 27 -43.91 0.08 1.23
C GLY A 27 -43.87 0.90 2.51
N ALA A 28 -44.86 1.76 2.74
CA ALA A 28 -44.98 2.54 3.98
C ALA A 28 -46.42 2.58 4.50
N THR A 29 -47.00 1.41 4.75
CA THR A 29 -48.14 1.23 5.68
C THR A 29 -48.11 -0.19 6.25
N ALA A 30 -48.34 -0.31 7.56
CA ALA A 30 -48.30 -1.50 8.42
C ALA A 30 -46.88 -1.89 8.90
N ASN A 31 -46.59 -2.11 10.19
CA ASN A 31 -47.48 -2.49 11.28
C ASN A 31 -46.84 -2.12 12.64
N LYS A 32 -47.58 -1.37 13.47
CA LYS A 32 -47.39 -1.29 14.93
C LYS A 32 -48.23 -2.41 15.53
N ALA A 33 -47.62 -3.41 16.19
CA ALA A 33 -48.17 -4.13 17.35
C ALA A 33 -47.35 -5.41 17.62
N SER A 34 -46.68 -5.48 18.77
CA SER A 34 -47.04 -6.41 19.86
C SER A 34 -45.84 -6.61 20.79
N GLN A 35 -45.92 -6.02 21.99
CA GLN A 35 -45.19 -6.45 23.17
C GLN A 35 -46.05 -7.45 23.96
N ASN A 36 -45.32 -8.33 24.69
CA ASN A 36 -45.68 -9.10 25.88
C ASN A 36 -46.00 -10.61 25.77
N ARG A 37 -45.45 -11.32 26.79
CA ARG A 37 -45.71 -12.66 27.37
C ARG A 37 -44.71 -13.75 26.95
N THR A 38 -44.11 -14.60 27.82
CA THR A 38 -44.13 -14.81 29.29
C THR A 38 -42.91 -15.66 29.71
N ARG A 39 -42.77 -15.84 31.03
CA ARG A 39 -41.65 -16.36 31.84
C ARG A 39 -41.70 -17.90 32.07
N ALA A 40 -40.53 -18.48 32.34
CA ALA A 40 -40.18 -19.63 33.20
C ALA A 40 -40.52 -21.09 32.80
N LEU A 41 -39.49 -21.96 32.83
CA LEU A 41 -39.42 -23.21 33.62
C LEU A 41 -37.98 -23.79 33.63
N GLN A 42 -37.58 -24.36 34.76
CA GLN A 42 -36.25 -24.89 35.10
C GLN A 42 -36.17 -26.43 34.97
N SER A 43 -34.91 -26.89 34.89
CA SER A 43 -34.32 -28.14 35.41
C SER A 43 -34.22 -29.36 34.47
N HIS A 44 -32.98 -29.77 34.18
CA HIS A 44 -32.39 -31.05 34.62
C HIS A 44 -30.88 -31.12 34.26
N SER A 45 -30.09 -31.64 35.21
CA SER A 45 -28.63 -31.86 35.27
C SER A 45 -28.27 -33.26 34.74
N SER A 46 -27.17 -33.58 34.01
CA SER A 46 -25.72 -33.65 34.33
C SER A 46 -25.02 -34.37 33.13
N PRO A 47 -23.71 -34.72 33.15
CA PRO A 47 -22.52 -33.87 33.05
C PRO A 47 -21.61 -34.29 31.86
N GLU A 48 -20.92 -33.36 31.19
CA GLU A 48 -19.79 -33.75 30.34
C GLU A 48 -18.72 -32.64 30.25
N CYS A 49 -17.47 -33.09 30.31
CA CYS A 49 -16.18 -32.40 30.31
C CYS A 49 -16.16 -30.88 30.06
N LYS A 50 -15.72 -30.12 31.07
CA LYS A 50 -15.15 -28.78 30.89
C LYS A 50 -13.62 -28.90 30.81
N GLU A 51 -13.06 -28.68 29.62
CA GLU A 51 -11.71 -28.10 29.51
C GLU A 51 -11.89 -26.58 29.48
N GLU A 52 -11.41 -25.89 30.51
CA GLU A 52 -11.29 -24.43 30.49
C GLU A 52 -10.05 -24.04 29.66
N PRO A 53 -10.15 -23.10 28.70
CA PRO A 53 -8.97 -22.50 28.10
C PRO A 53 -8.29 -21.58 29.13
N GLU A 54 -6.97 -21.74 29.26
CA GLU A 54 -6.14 -20.91 30.15
C GLU A 54 -6.35 -19.41 29.93
N PRO A 55 -6.33 -18.60 31.01
CA PRO A 55 -6.51 -17.16 30.90
C PRO A 55 -5.30 -16.53 30.20
N LEU A 56 -5.58 -15.84 29.09
CA LEU A 56 -4.65 -14.93 28.44
C LEU A 56 -4.06 -13.94 29.47
N SER A 57 -2.74 -13.92 29.54
CA SER A 57 -1.93 -13.00 30.35
C SER A 57 -2.33 -11.53 30.17
N PRO A 58 -2.15 -10.68 31.19
CA PRO A 58 -2.86 -9.40 31.33
C PRO A 58 -2.58 -8.40 30.21
N GLU A 59 -3.65 -7.68 29.85
CA GLU A 59 -3.74 -6.54 28.94
C GLU A 59 -2.48 -5.66 28.94
N LEU A 60 -1.69 -5.77 27.88
CA LEU A 60 -0.86 -4.66 27.43
C LEU A 60 -1.78 -3.63 26.80
N GLU A 61 -2.27 -2.72 27.64
CA GLU A 61 -3.11 -1.59 27.25
C GLU A 61 -2.42 -0.79 26.12
N TYR A 62 -2.93 -0.93 24.90
CA TYR A 62 -2.47 -0.16 23.75
C TYR A 62 -2.87 1.30 23.96
N ILE A 63 -1.90 2.15 24.30
CA ILE A 63 -2.09 3.59 24.37
C ILE A 63 -2.15 4.13 22.93
N PRO A 64 -3.30 4.65 22.46
CA PRO A 64 -3.40 5.23 21.12
C PRO A 64 -2.38 6.35 20.96
N ARG A 65 -1.76 6.48 19.78
CA ARG A 65 -0.92 7.64 19.47
C ARG A 65 -1.73 8.91 19.76
N LYS A 66 -1.34 9.67 20.80
CA LYS A 66 -1.85 11.03 21.00
C LYS A 66 -1.69 11.76 19.68
N ARG A 67 -2.80 12.28 19.12
CA ARG A 67 -2.82 13.16 17.95
C ARG A 67 -1.76 14.23 18.16
N GLY A 68 -0.59 14.05 17.56
CA GLY A 68 0.35 15.15 17.40
C GLY A 68 -0.40 16.24 16.66
N LYS A 69 -0.36 17.47 17.16
CA LYS A 69 -0.82 18.62 16.38
C LYS A 69 0.06 18.66 15.14
N ASN A 70 -0.45 18.13 14.03
CA ASN A 70 0.21 18.24 12.74
C ASN A 70 0.11 19.72 12.37
N PRO A 71 1.22 20.49 12.38
CA PRO A 71 1.17 21.94 12.26
C PRO A 71 0.60 22.40 10.90
N MET A 72 0.47 21.49 9.94
CA MET A 72 -0.16 21.74 8.64
C MET A 72 -1.70 21.86 8.68
N LYS A 73 -2.35 21.70 9.84
CA LYS A 73 -3.83 21.77 9.94
C LYS A 73 -4.42 23.18 9.72
N ALA A 74 -3.61 24.25 9.68
CA ALA A 74 -4.12 25.61 9.55
C ALA A 74 -3.30 26.53 8.62
N VAL A 75 -2.38 25.99 7.82
CA VAL A 75 -1.49 26.80 6.97
C VAL A 75 -1.73 26.42 5.52
N GLY A 76 -2.51 27.24 4.81
CA GLY A 76 -3.05 26.96 3.48
C GLY A 76 -2.03 26.84 2.35
N LEU A 77 -2.52 26.93 1.10
CA LEU A 77 -1.76 26.83 -0.16
C LEU A 77 -0.37 27.52 -0.15
N ALA A 78 -0.22 28.63 0.58
CA ALA A 78 1.05 29.33 0.75
C ALA A 78 2.15 28.47 1.41
N TRP A 79 1.83 27.72 2.47
CA TRP A 79 2.79 26.83 3.14
C TRP A 79 3.15 25.62 2.28
N TYR A 80 2.17 25.08 1.56
CA TYR A 80 2.37 24.01 0.60
C TYR A 80 3.30 24.45 -0.55
N SER A 81 3.11 25.65 -1.09
CA SER A 81 4.00 26.25 -2.09
C SER A 81 5.42 26.43 -1.53
N LEU A 82 5.55 26.92 -0.28
CA LEU A 82 6.84 27.04 0.39
C LEU A 82 7.54 25.68 0.53
N TYR A 83 6.80 24.65 0.93
CA TYR A 83 7.31 23.28 1.10
C TYR A 83 7.80 22.69 -0.22
N THR A 84 7.03 22.82 -1.29
CA THR A 84 7.32 22.14 -2.57
C THR A 84 8.34 22.88 -3.44
N ARG A 85 8.42 24.21 -3.35
CA ARG A 85 9.18 25.02 -4.33
C ARG A 85 10.43 25.70 -3.78
N THR A 86 10.70 25.61 -2.48
CA THR A 86 11.78 26.40 -1.87
C THR A 86 12.77 25.57 -1.06
N TRP A 87 13.96 26.14 -0.87
CA TRP A 87 14.97 25.67 0.06
C TRP A 87 14.44 25.49 1.50
N LEU A 88 13.46 26.28 1.93
CA LEU A 88 12.85 26.16 3.25
C LEU A 88 12.09 24.84 3.40
N GLY A 89 11.41 24.40 2.33
CA GLY A 89 10.77 23.09 2.29
C GLY A 89 11.77 21.95 2.41
N TYR A 90 12.89 22.06 1.68
CA TYR A 90 14.00 21.11 1.82
C TYR A 90 14.59 21.09 3.24
N LEU A 91 14.75 22.24 3.89
CA LEU A 91 15.18 22.31 5.30
C LEU A 91 14.19 21.63 6.24
N PHE A 92 12.89 21.83 6.03
CA PHE A 92 11.84 21.19 6.82
C PHE A 92 11.87 19.67 6.67
N TYR A 93 11.98 19.17 5.44
CA TYR A 93 12.22 17.76 5.16
C TYR A 93 13.46 17.23 5.90
N ARG A 94 14.61 17.92 5.83
CA ARG A 94 15.82 17.51 6.54
C ARG A 94 15.63 17.45 8.06
N GLN A 95 14.84 18.36 8.62
CA GLN A 95 14.50 18.34 10.03
C GLN A 95 13.59 17.16 10.38
N GLN A 96 12.57 16.87 9.56
CA GLN A 96 11.73 15.69 9.72
C GLN A 96 12.55 14.41 9.66
N LEU A 97 13.43 14.29 8.66
CA LEU A 97 14.35 13.17 8.48
C LEU A 97 15.21 12.94 9.72
N ARG A 98 15.78 14.01 10.30
CA ARG A 98 16.58 13.93 11.52
C ARG A 98 15.74 13.45 12.72
N ARG A 99 14.54 14.01 12.90
CA ARG A 99 13.63 13.61 13.99
C ARG A 99 13.18 12.16 13.86
N ALA A 100 12.84 11.75 12.63
CA ALA A 100 12.42 10.40 12.31
C ALA A 100 13.53 9.39 12.61
N ARG A 101 14.77 9.63 12.17
CA ARG A 101 15.92 8.76 12.48
C ARG A 101 16.16 8.61 13.98
N ASN A 102 16.00 9.68 14.75
CA ASN A 102 16.13 9.62 16.21
C ASN A 102 15.00 8.82 16.86
N ARG A 103 13.77 8.97 16.37
CA ARG A 103 12.58 8.30 16.93
C ARG A 103 12.45 6.84 16.49
N PHE A 104 12.84 6.55 15.25
CA PHE A 104 12.70 5.27 14.57
C PHE A 104 14.02 4.86 13.91
N PRO A 105 15.07 4.55 14.70
CA PRO A 105 16.41 4.26 14.16
C PRO A 105 16.44 3.01 13.26
N LYS A 106 15.47 2.11 13.40
CA LYS A 106 15.28 0.91 12.55
C LYS A 106 14.08 1.03 11.60
N GLY A 107 13.55 2.23 11.38
CA GLY A 107 12.30 2.46 10.65
C GLY A 107 11.04 2.32 11.52
N HIS A 108 9.92 2.89 11.04
CA HIS A 108 8.64 2.87 11.78
C HIS A 108 7.96 1.49 11.73
N SER A 109 8.32 0.65 10.77
CA SER A 109 7.83 -0.73 10.61
C SER A 109 9.01 -1.70 10.47
N LYS A 110 8.75 -3.00 10.62
CA LYS A 110 9.66 -4.08 10.25
C LYS A 110 9.53 -4.31 8.75
N THR A 111 10.66 -4.38 8.06
CA THR A 111 10.72 -4.72 6.64
C THR A 111 10.37 -6.19 6.41
N GLN A 112 9.44 -6.44 5.50
CA GLN A 112 9.08 -7.77 5.03
C GLN A 112 9.23 -7.81 3.50
N PRO A 113 10.31 -8.41 2.97
CA PRO A 113 10.48 -8.51 1.53
C PRO A 113 9.47 -9.51 0.93
N ARG A 114 9.00 -9.22 -0.28
CA ARG A 114 8.29 -10.18 -1.13
C ARG A 114 9.22 -10.71 -2.20
N LEU A 115 9.25 -12.03 -2.34
CA LEU A 115 10.05 -12.74 -3.33
C LEU A 115 9.11 -13.35 -4.37
N PHE A 116 9.47 -13.17 -5.63
CA PHE A 116 8.87 -13.79 -6.80
C PHE A 116 9.99 -14.45 -7.63
N ASN A 117 9.66 -15.08 -8.76
CA ASN A 117 10.65 -15.76 -9.58
C ASN A 117 11.70 -14.80 -10.19
N GLY A 118 12.83 -14.64 -9.50
CA GLY A 118 13.91 -13.74 -9.92
C GLY A 118 13.64 -12.25 -9.64
N VAL A 119 12.58 -11.92 -8.89
CA VAL A 119 12.26 -10.54 -8.49
C VAL A 119 12.05 -10.46 -6.99
N LYS A 120 12.61 -9.42 -6.35
CA LYS A 120 12.40 -9.11 -4.94
C LYS A 120 11.89 -7.68 -4.79
N VAL A 121 10.79 -7.49 -4.08
CA VAL A 121 10.29 -6.17 -3.68
C VAL A 121 10.53 -5.99 -2.19
N LEU A 122 11.35 -4.99 -1.83
CA LEU A 122 11.77 -4.71 -0.46
C LEU A 122 11.20 -3.36 0.00
N PRO A 123 10.24 -3.34 0.93
CA PRO A 123 9.78 -2.11 1.56
C PRO A 123 10.81 -1.57 2.56
N ILE A 124 11.11 -0.29 2.46
CA ILE A 124 12.07 0.42 3.30
C ILE A 124 11.29 1.49 4.09
N PRO A 125 10.95 1.23 5.36
CA PRO A 125 10.28 2.20 6.20
C PRO A 125 11.20 3.39 6.46
N VAL A 126 10.78 4.57 6.03
CA VAL A 126 11.54 5.82 6.13
C VAL A 126 10.69 6.90 6.77
N LEU A 127 11.33 7.96 7.26
CA LEU A 127 10.64 9.05 7.95
C LEU A 127 9.74 8.51 9.10
N SER A 128 8.56 9.09 9.31
CA SER A 128 7.67 8.68 10.40
C SER A 128 6.66 7.60 10.00
N ASP A 129 6.33 7.54 8.72
CA ASP A 129 5.29 6.67 8.15
C ASP A 129 5.43 6.43 6.63
N ASN A 130 6.48 6.93 5.97
CA ASN A 130 6.68 6.78 4.53
C ASN A 130 7.32 5.43 4.19
N TYR A 131 6.98 4.90 3.02
CA TYR A 131 7.69 3.77 2.43
C TYR A 131 8.45 4.21 1.17
N SER A 132 9.75 3.91 1.15
CA SER A 132 10.50 3.74 -0.09
C SER A 132 10.47 2.26 -0.48
N TYR A 133 10.67 1.95 -1.75
CA TYR A 133 10.73 0.55 -2.21
C TYR A 133 12.00 0.30 -3.01
N LEU A 134 12.60 -0.87 -2.82
CA LEU A 134 13.69 -1.36 -3.65
C LEU A 134 13.21 -2.61 -4.39
N ILE A 135 13.10 -2.51 -5.71
CA ILE A 135 12.70 -3.60 -6.61
C ILE A 135 13.98 -4.15 -7.22
N ILE A 136 14.21 -5.45 -7.10
CA ILE A 136 15.47 -6.09 -7.45
C ILE A 136 15.21 -7.20 -8.46
N ASP A 137 15.92 -7.17 -9.59
CA ASP A 137 16.15 -8.35 -10.41
C ASP A 137 17.27 -9.16 -9.76
N THR A 138 16.90 -10.27 -9.12
CA THR A 138 17.85 -11.05 -8.30
C THR A 138 18.83 -11.85 -9.15
N GLN A 139 18.54 -12.07 -10.44
CA GLN A 139 19.46 -12.77 -11.34
C GLN A 139 20.50 -11.81 -11.92
N ALA A 140 20.08 -10.61 -12.32
CA ALA A 140 20.99 -9.60 -12.87
C ALA A 140 21.72 -8.78 -11.79
N GLY A 141 21.26 -8.82 -10.53
CA GLY A 141 21.80 -7.98 -9.45
C GLY A 141 21.50 -6.49 -9.66
N LEU A 142 20.45 -6.15 -10.41
CA LEU A 142 20.05 -4.78 -10.71
C LEU A 142 18.87 -4.36 -9.83
N ALA A 143 18.84 -3.10 -9.45
CA ALA A 143 17.79 -2.55 -8.60
C ALA A 143 17.23 -1.21 -9.07
N VAL A 144 15.95 -1.03 -8.80
CA VAL A 144 15.18 0.19 -9.00
C VAL A 144 14.64 0.66 -7.64
N ALA A 145 14.89 1.91 -7.28
CA ALA A 145 14.32 2.51 -6.07
C ALA A 145 13.09 3.35 -6.41
N VAL A 146 11.96 3.10 -5.76
CA VAL A 146 10.76 3.95 -5.82
C VAL A 146 10.75 4.87 -4.61
N ASP A 147 10.55 6.17 -4.86
CA ASP A 147 10.44 7.24 -3.86
C ASP A 147 11.50 7.14 -2.75
N PRO A 148 12.80 7.30 -3.07
CA PRO A 148 13.87 7.14 -2.11
C PRO A 148 13.98 8.36 -1.16
N SER A 149 13.06 8.47 -0.22
CA SER A 149 12.92 9.62 0.69
C SER A 149 14.11 9.79 1.62
N ASP A 150 14.58 8.69 2.25
CA ASP A 150 15.78 8.70 3.07
C ASP A 150 16.95 8.05 2.31
N PRO A 151 17.89 8.85 1.74
CA PRO A 151 18.98 8.30 0.95
C PRO A 151 19.93 7.41 1.76
N ARG A 152 20.03 7.57 3.09
CA ARG A 152 20.88 6.71 3.92
C ARG A 152 20.24 5.35 4.14
N ALA A 153 18.94 5.31 4.43
CA ALA A 153 18.21 4.06 4.62
C ALA A 153 18.18 3.25 3.32
N VAL A 154 17.90 3.90 2.18
CA VAL A 154 17.91 3.26 0.87
C VAL A 154 19.30 2.75 0.51
N GLN A 155 20.35 3.57 0.72
CA GLN A 155 21.73 3.14 0.47
C GLN A 155 22.15 1.94 1.32
N ALA A 156 21.77 1.92 2.61
CA ALA A 156 22.04 0.78 3.48
C ALA A 156 21.36 -0.51 2.99
N SER A 157 20.14 -0.42 2.46
CA SER A 157 19.46 -1.55 1.85
C SER A 157 20.15 -2.02 0.56
N ILE A 158 20.59 -1.10 -0.30
CA ILE A 158 21.35 -1.42 -1.53
C ILE A 158 22.64 -2.20 -1.18
N GLU A 159 23.39 -1.72 -0.19
CA GLU A 159 24.64 -2.37 0.27
C GLU A 159 24.38 -3.75 0.89
N LYS A 160 23.32 -3.86 1.71
CA LYS A 160 22.93 -5.12 2.34
C LYS A 160 22.53 -6.17 1.31
N GLU A 161 21.78 -5.77 0.28
CA GLU A 161 21.31 -6.66 -0.79
C GLU A 161 22.39 -6.91 -1.86
N ARG A 162 23.50 -6.16 -1.84
CA ARG A 162 24.62 -6.27 -2.78
C ARG A 162 24.20 -6.10 -4.25
N VAL A 163 23.33 -5.13 -4.50
CA VAL A 163 22.75 -4.85 -5.83
C VAL A 163 23.26 -3.52 -6.40
N ASN A 164 23.20 -3.39 -7.72
CA ASN A 164 23.51 -2.14 -8.42
C ASN A 164 22.24 -1.31 -8.64
N LEU A 165 22.20 -0.09 -8.11
CA LEU A 165 21.08 0.83 -8.33
C LEU A 165 21.23 1.50 -9.71
N VAL A 166 20.29 1.21 -10.62
CA VAL A 166 20.34 1.74 -12.00
C VAL A 166 19.19 2.70 -12.33
N ALA A 167 18.12 2.68 -11.54
CA ALA A 167 17.00 3.60 -11.71
C ALA A 167 16.40 4.05 -10.38
N ILE A 168 15.93 5.29 -10.37
CA ILE A 168 15.05 5.87 -9.36
C ILE A 168 13.75 6.25 -10.05
N LEU A 169 12.62 5.81 -9.51
CA LEU A 169 11.27 6.18 -9.95
C LEU A 169 10.65 7.08 -8.89
N CYS A 170 10.32 8.32 -9.23
CA CYS A 170 9.63 9.24 -8.34
C CYS A 170 8.16 9.36 -8.73
N THR A 171 7.26 9.05 -7.80
CA THR A 171 5.82 9.17 -8.03
C THR A 171 5.43 10.63 -8.18
N HIS A 172 5.99 11.50 -7.34
CA HIS A 172 5.74 12.94 -7.37
C HIS A 172 6.86 13.73 -6.66
N LYS A 173 6.72 15.06 -6.64
CA LYS A 173 7.78 16.01 -6.23
C LYS A 173 7.96 16.26 -4.74
N HIS A 174 7.11 15.72 -3.87
CA HIS A 174 7.22 16.06 -2.45
C HIS A 174 8.51 15.51 -1.86
N TRP A 175 9.12 16.29 -0.96
CA TRP A 175 10.46 15.98 -0.45
C TRP A 175 10.52 14.67 0.34
N ASP A 176 9.40 14.23 0.91
CA ASP A 176 9.25 12.94 1.56
C ASP A 176 9.10 11.77 0.58
N HIS A 177 9.22 12.01 -0.73
CA HIS A 177 9.33 10.99 -1.80
C HIS A 177 10.62 11.18 -2.61
N SER A 178 10.89 12.41 -3.05
CA SER A 178 12.04 12.73 -3.93
C SER A 178 13.28 13.22 -3.17
N GLY A 179 13.25 13.25 -1.85
CA GLY A 179 14.27 13.88 -1.00
C GLY A 179 15.66 13.25 -1.03
N GLY A 180 15.76 11.99 -1.44
CA GLY A 180 17.04 11.29 -1.59
C GLY A 180 17.58 11.23 -3.01
N ASN A 181 16.82 11.70 -4.03
CA ASN A 181 17.22 11.61 -5.45
C ASN A 181 18.63 12.13 -5.69
N ARG A 182 18.92 13.33 -5.19
CA ARG A 182 20.22 13.98 -5.34
C ARG A 182 21.35 13.11 -4.80
N ASP A 183 21.19 12.67 -3.56
CA ASP A 183 22.26 12.05 -2.80
C ASP A 183 22.55 10.64 -3.36
N LEU A 184 21.51 9.90 -3.76
CA LEU A 184 21.66 8.61 -4.43
C LEU A 184 22.22 8.74 -5.86
N SER A 185 21.73 9.69 -6.67
CA SER A 185 22.23 9.88 -8.04
C SER A 185 23.69 10.31 -8.08
N ARG A 186 24.16 11.07 -7.08
CA ARG A 186 25.58 11.41 -6.96
C ARG A 186 26.45 10.21 -6.61
N ARG A 187 25.90 9.26 -5.85
CA ARG A 187 26.60 8.06 -5.40
C ARG A 187 26.61 6.96 -6.48
N HIS A 188 25.54 6.85 -7.24
CA HIS A 188 25.36 5.92 -8.35
C HIS A 188 25.28 6.71 -9.65
N ARG A 189 26.43 7.04 -10.24
CA ARG A 189 26.50 8.02 -11.34
C ARG A 189 25.72 7.63 -12.60
N ASP A 190 25.58 6.33 -12.84
CA ASP A 190 24.84 5.80 -13.99
C ASP A 190 23.34 5.61 -13.71
N CYS A 191 22.90 5.94 -12.48
CA CYS A 191 21.50 5.82 -12.08
C CYS A 191 20.66 6.90 -12.75
N ARG A 192 19.58 6.46 -13.40
CA ARG A 192 18.62 7.31 -14.09
C ARG A 192 17.50 7.69 -13.13
N VAL A 193 17.12 8.97 -13.09
CA VAL A 193 16.00 9.45 -12.29
C VAL A 193 14.83 9.71 -13.21
N TYR A 194 13.75 8.97 -12.98
CA TYR A 194 12.51 9.02 -13.73
C TYR A 194 11.40 9.67 -12.92
N GLY A 195 10.46 10.28 -13.63
CA GLY A 195 9.28 10.92 -13.07
C GLY A 195 8.65 11.88 -14.08
N SER A 196 7.54 12.50 -13.69
CA SER A 196 6.84 13.42 -14.60
C SER A 196 7.60 14.75 -14.73
N PRO A 197 7.77 15.27 -15.96
CA PRO A 197 8.31 16.62 -16.16
C PRO A 197 7.38 17.71 -15.61
N GLN A 198 6.08 17.41 -15.40
CA GLN A 198 5.10 18.38 -14.90
C GLN A 198 5.28 18.70 -13.41
N ASP A 199 5.98 17.83 -12.67
CA ASP A 199 6.14 17.96 -11.23
C ASP A 199 7.50 18.53 -10.82
N GLY A 200 8.40 18.83 -11.75
CA GLY A 200 9.70 19.41 -11.41
C GLY A 200 10.51 18.51 -10.46
N ILE A 201 10.50 17.20 -10.72
CA ILE A 201 11.17 16.19 -9.91
C ILE A 201 12.66 16.56 -9.72
N PRO A 202 13.17 16.65 -8.47
CA PRO A 202 14.57 16.92 -8.22
C PRO A 202 15.47 15.88 -8.89
N TYR A 203 16.48 16.36 -9.63
CA TYR A 203 17.46 15.52 -10.34
C TYR A 203 16.85 14.65 -11.45
N LEU A 204 15.68 15.01 -12.00
CA LEU A 204 15.10 14.33 -13.15
C LEU A 204 16.09 14.29 -14.32
N THR A 205 16.35 13.09 -14.84
CA THR A 205 17.19 12.90 -16.04
C THR A 205 16.41 12.27 -17.19
N HIS A 206 15.37 11.48 -16.88
CA HIS A 206 14.59 10.74 -17.87
C HIS A 206 13.11 10.97 -17.62
N PRO A 207 12.50 12.01 -18.24
CA PRO A 207 11.07 12.29 -18.05
C PRO A 207 10.21 11.12 -18.56
N LEU A 208 9.10 10.86 -17.87
CA LEU A 208 8.10 9.87 -18.26
C LEU A 208 6.74 10.51 -18.45
N CYS A 209 5.99 9.95 -19.41
CA CYS A 209 4.60 10.22 -19.71
C CYS A 209 3.71 9.01 -19.37
N HIS A 210 2.40 9.18 -19.51
CA HIS A 210 1.44 8.08 -19.35
C HIS A 210 1.74 6.94 -20.34
N GLN A 211 1.77 5.72 -19.82
CA GLN A 211 2.11 4.45 -20.50
C GLN A 211 3.56 4.25 -20.93
N ASP A 212 4.48 5.17 -20.63
CA ASP A 212 5.90 4.90 -20.86
C ASP A 212 6.36 3.70 -20.02
N VAL A 213 7.28 2.91 -20.57
CA VAL A 213 7.81 1.71 -19.93
C VAL A 213 9.30 1.89 -19.64
N VAL A 214 9.68 1.62 -18.40
CA VAL A 214 11.06 1.52 -17.95
C VAL A 214 11.44 0.04 -17.83
N SER A 215 12.46 -0.35 -18.59
CA SER A 215 13.02 -1.70 -18.59
C SER A 215 14.35 -1.76 -17.85
N VAL A 216 14.46 -2.62 -16.84
CA VAL A 216 15.68 -2.86 -16.06
C VAL A 216 15.85 -4.35 -15.83
N GLY A 217 16.79 -5.01 -16.54
CA GLY A 217 16.88 -6.46 -16.52
C GLY A 217 15.55 -7.08 -16.96
N ARG A 218 14.95 -7.93 -16.12
CA ARG A 218 13.59 -8.47 -16.34
C ARG A 218 12.45 -7.56 -15.90
N LEU A 219 12.74 -6.47 -15.20
CA LEU A 219 11.72 -5.58 -14.62
C LEU A 219 11.11 -4.73 -15.74
N GLN A 220 9.81 -4.91 -15.97
CA GLN A 220 9.02 -4.11 -16.90
C GLN A 220 8.08 -3.22 -16.10
N ILE A 221 8.39 -1.93 -16.00
CA ILE A 221 7.67 -0.99 -15.13
C ILE A 221 6.99 0.08 -15.97
N ARG A 222 5.66 0.08 -15.98
CA ARG A 222 4.84 1.05 -16.71
C ARG A 222 4.49 2.24 -15.82
N ALA A 223 4.73 3.45 -16.31
CA ALA A 223 4.26 4.67 -15.66
C ALA A 223 2.82 4.97 -16.07
N LEU A 224 1.94 5.25 -15.10
CA LEU A 224 0.57 5.67 -15.34
C LEU A 224 0.37 7.05 -14.72
N ALA A 225 0.03 8.05 -15.54
CA ALA A 225 -0.32 9.37 -15.04
C ALA A 225 -1.61 9.35 -14.23
N THR A 226 -1.55 9.90 -13.02
CA THR A 226 -2.65 9.90 -12.05
C THR A 226 -2.74 11.25 -11.34
N PRO A 227 -2.97 12.36 -12.07
CA PRO A 227 -3.04 13.70 -11.49
C PRO A 227 -4.10 13.78 -10.38
N GLY A 228 -3.84 14.59 -9.35
CA GLY A 228 -4.79 14.78 -8.26
C GLY A 228 -4.11 15.24 -6.99
N HIS A 229 -3.25 14.39 -6.44
CA HIS A 229 -2.41 14.76 -5.30
C HIS A 229 -1.44 15.88 -5.66
N THR A 230 -0.67 15.67 -6.72
CA THR A 230 0.05 16.69 -7.49
C THR A 230 -0.40 16.65 -8.94
N GLN A 231 -0.05 17.67 -9.72
CA GLN A 231 -0.37 17.70 -11.15
C GLN A 231 0.40 16.63 -11.94
N GLY A 232 1.67 16.42 -11.62
CA GLY A 232 2.53 15.47 -12.30
C GLY A 232 2.57 14.07 -11.69
N HIS A 233 1.65 13.70 -10.79
CA HIS A 233 1.73 12.42 -10.10
C HIS A 233 1.69 11.23 -11.08
N LEU A 234 2.64 10.31 -10.92
CA LEU A 234 2.70 9.01 -11.61
C LEU A 234 2.58 7.89 -10.59
N VAL A 235 1.88 6.82 -10.95
CA VAL A 235 2.03 5.51 -10.30
C VAL A 235 2.82 4.58 -11.20
N TYR A 236 3.49 3.59 -10.61
CA TYR A 236 4.32 2.64 -11.34
C TYR A 236 3.77 1.23 -11.20
N LEU A 237 3.48 0.58 -12.33
CA LEU A 237 3.00 -0.78 -12.40
C LEU A 237 4.14 -1.69 -12.88
N LEU A 238 4.67 -2.51 -11.99
CA LEU A 238 5.57 -3.59 -12.34
C LEU A 238 4.75 -4.77 -12.87
N ASP A 239 5.02 -5.17 -14.11
CA ASP A 239 4.36 -6.28 -14.79
C ASP A 239 4.77 -7.63 -14.17
N GLY A 240 3.78 -8.42 -13.77
CA GLY A 240 3.91 -9.73 -13.15
C GLY A 240 4.27 -10.87 -14.11
N GLU A 241 3.91 -10.74 -15.38
CA GLU A 241 4.03 -11.81 -16.38
C GLU A 241 5.47 -12.32 -16.56
N PRO A 242 6.51 -11.45 -16.71
CA PRO A 242 7.89 -11.90 -16.90
C PRO A 242 8.46 -12.78 -15.78
N TYR A 243 7.91 -12.67 -14.56
CA TYR A 243 8.32 -13.47 -13.40
C TYR A 243 7.20 -14.38 -12.88
N LYS A 244 6.16 -14.65 -13.69
CA LYS A 244 5.04 -15.55 -13.36
C LYS A 244 4.45 -15.27 -11.97
N GLY A 245 4.27 -14.00 -11.63
CA GLY A 245 3.73 -13.55 -10.35
C GLY A 245 2.70 -12.45 -10.56
N PRO A 246 2.11 -11.92 -9.46
CA PRO A 246 1.19 -10.81 -9.56
C PRO A 246 1.91 -9.52 -9.98
N SER A 247 1.17 -8.64 -10.65
CA SER A 247 1.63 -7.27 -10.89
C SER A 247 1.74 -6.50 -9.57
N CYS A 248 2.62 -5.51 -9.50
CA CYS A 248 2.82 -4.67 -8.31
C CYS A 248 2.61 -3.18 -8.64
N LEU A 249 1.65 -2.55 -7.97
CA LEU A 249 1.33 -1.13 -8.11
C LEU A 249 1.99 -0.30 -7.00
N PHE A 250 3.00 0.48 -7.36
CA PHE A 250 3.60 1.50 -6.51
C PHE A 250 2.83 2.80 -6.69
N SER A 251 1.95 3.09 -5.73
CA SER A 251 0.88 4.08 -5.88
C SER A 251 1.22 5.47 -5.36
N GLY A 252 2.37 5.62 -4.68
CA GLY A 252 2.74 6.89 -4.06
C GLY A 252 1.61 7.42 -3.18
N ASP A 253 1.20 8.65 -3.48
CA ASP A 253 0.15 9.36 -2.75
C ASP A 253 -1.18 9.38 -3.49
N LEU A 254 -1.37 8.53 -4.51
CA LEU A 254 -2.68 8.34 -5.12
C LEU A 254 -3.58 7.51 -4.19
N LEU A 255 -3.15 6.28 -3.90
CA LEU A 255 -3.96 5.25 -3.25
C LEU A 255 -3.23 4.70 -2.02
N PHE A 256 -3.94 4.66 -0.91
CA PHE A 256 -3.50 4.03 0.33
C PHE A 256 -4.43 2.88 0.68
N LEU A 257 -4.05 2.07 1.66
CA LEU A 257 -5.01 1.13 2.23
C LEU A 257 -6.19 1.92 2.80
N SER A 258 -7.39 1.68 2.25
CA SER A 258 -8.66 2.28 2.67
C SER A 258 -8.75 3.81 2.54
N GLY A 259 -7.92 4.44 1.70
CA GLY A 259 -7.91 5.89 1.53
C GLY A 259 -7.17 6.36 0.28
N CYS A 260 -7.18 7.66 0.02
CA CYS A 260 -6.48 8.27 -1.11
C CYS A 260 -5.73 9.53 -0.67
N GLY A 261 -4.85 10.01 -1.56
CA GLY A 261 -4.16 11.28 -1.40
C GLY A 261 -5.09 12.46 -1.14
N ARG A 262 -4.58 13.45 -0.42
CA ARG A 262 -5.20 14.78 -0.41
C ARG A 262 -4.99 15.44 -1.77
N THR A 263 -6.02 16.07 -2.31
CA THR A 263 -5.97 16.81 -3.58
C THR A 263 -5.36 18.19 -3.37
N PHE A 264 -4.03 18.29 -3.35
CA PHE A 264 -3.36 19.58 -3.16
C PHE A 264 -3.37 20.44 -4.42
N GLU A 265 -3.20 19.82 -5.59
CA GLU A 265 -3.07 20.55 -6.86
C GLU A 265 -4.10 20.15 -7.93
N GLY A 266 -4.88 19.10 -7.69
CA GLY A 266 -6.01 18.68 -8.54
C GLY A 266 -7.37 18.88 -7.88
N THR A 267 -8.44 18.56 -8.62
CA THR A 267 -9.82 18.56 -8.09
C THR A 267 -10.25 17.17 -7.62
N ALA A 268 -11.41 17.08 -6.96
CA ALA A 268 -11.99 15.79 -6.58
C ALA A 268 -12.31 14.93 -7.83
N GLU A 269 -12.75 15.55 -8.91
CA GLU A 269 -13.04 14.91 -10.20
C GLU A 269 -11.75 14.37 -10.83
N THR A 270 -10.64 15.15 -10.79
CA THR A 270 -9.33 14.68 -11.26
C THR A 270 -8.87 13.46 -10.46
N MET A 271 -8.97 13.51 -9.13
CA MET A 271 -8.59 12.38 -8.26
C MET A 271 -9.45 11.15 -8.55
N LEU A 272 -10.76 11.31 -8.75
CA LEU A 272 -11.66 10.19 -9.06
C LEU A 272 -11.27 9.53 -10.39
N SER A 273 -11.03 10.32 -11.44
CA SER A 273 -10.56 9.80 -12.74
C SER A 273 -9.22 9.06 -12.63
N SER A 274 -8.32 9.54 -11.77
CA SER A 274 -7.03 8.89 -11.51
C SER A 274 -7.19 7.59 -10.72
N LEU A 275 -8.15 7.52 -9.81
CA LEU A 275 -8.50 6.28 -9.11
C LEU A 275 -9.13 5.25 -10.07
N ASP A 276 -9.98 5.69 -11.00
CA ASP A 276 -10.56 4.81 -12.04
C ASP A 276 -9.46 4.12 -12.86
N THR A 277 -8.37 4.82 -13.17
CA THR A 277 -7.22 4.26 -13.91
C THR A 277 -6.57 3.06 -13.21
N VAL A 278 -6.54 3.04 -11.87
CA VAL A 278 -5.96 1.93 -11.10
C VAL A 278 -7.01 0.90 -10.65
N LEU A 279 -8.30 1.23 -10.78
CA LEU A 279 -9.40 0.29 -10.57
C LEU A 279 -9.55 -0.70 -11.73
N ASP A 280 -9.10 -0.35 -12.93
CA ASP A 280 -9.15 -1.27 -14.07
C ASP A 280 -8.02 -2.32 -14.08
N LEU A 281 -7.16 -2.32 -13.05
CA LEU A 281 -6.07 -3.29 -12.89
C LEU A 281 -6.58 -4.63 -12.35
N GLY A 282 -5.89 -5.72 -12.69
CA GLY A 282 -6.26 -7.08 -12.28
C GLY A 282 -6.36 -7.24 -10.76
N ASP A 283 -7.31 -8.05 -10.32
CA ASP A 283 -7.64 -8.28 -8.91
C ASP A 283 -6.47 -8.79 -8.07
N ASP A 284 -5.53 -9.50 -8.69
CA ASP A 284 -4.33 -10.04 -8.08
C ASP A 284 -3.20 -9.00 -7.91
N THR A 285 -3.36 -7.78 -8.43
CA THR A 285 -2.37 -6.70 -8.33
C THR A 285 -2.10 -6.33 -6.87
N LEU A 286 -0.83 -6.37 -6.48
CA LEU A 286 -0.37 -6.02 -5.14
C LEU A 286 -0.18 -4.50 -5.00
N LEU A 287 -0.73 -3.91 -3.94
CA LEU A 287 -0.61 -2.48 -3.65
C LEU A 287 0.61 -2.15 -2.77
N TRP A 288 1.40 -1.17 -3.19
CA TRP A 288 2.56 -0.63 -2.49
C TRP A 288 2.38 0.90 -2.29
N PRO A 289 1.81 1.35 -1.15
CA PRO A 289 1.45 2.75 -0.91
C PRO A 289 2.58 3.62 -0.38
N GLY A 290 2.56 4.92 -0.66
CA GLY A 290 3.56 5.88 -0.16
C GLY A 290 3.64 5.98 1.37
N HIS A 291 2.54 5.72 2.08
CA HIS A 291 2.43 5.88 3.52
C HIS A 291 1.68 4.76 4.26
N GLU A 292 2.04 4.61 5.53
CA GLU A 292 1.38 3.76 6.52
C GLU A 292 0.18 4.48 7.18
N TYR A 293 -0.86 4.76 6.40
CA TYR A 293 -2.08 5.49 6.84
C TYR A 293 -3.31 4.61 7.08
N ALA A 294 -3.13 3.29 7.06
CA ALA A 294 -4.22 2.31 7.17
C ALA A 294 -5.15 2.54 8.37
N GLU A 295 -4.59 2.76 9.56
CA GLU A 295 -5.35 2.95 10.80
C GLU A 295 -6.15 4.25 10.77
N GLU A 296 -5.53 5.37 10.35
CA GLU A 296 -6.23 6.64 10.22
C GLU A 296 -7.33 6.61 9.15
N ASN A 297 -7.07 5.97 8.02
CA ASN A 297 -8.00 5.84 6.91
C ASN A 297 -9.23 5.00 7.30
N LEU A 298 -9.02 3.83 7.89
CA LEU A 298 -10.12 3.01 8.42
C LEU A 298 -10.85 3.75 9.54
N GLY A 299 -10.13 4.49 10.39
CA GLY A 299 -10.70 5.37 11.42
C GLY A 299 -11.72 6.35 10.84
N PHE A 300 -11.36 7.03 9.75
CA PHE A 300 -12.27 7.90 9.02
C PHE A 300 -13.41 7.13 8.35
N ALA A 301 -13.13 5.98 7.72
CA ALA A 301 -14.15 5.14 7.09
C ALA A 301 -15.24 4.71 8.08
N GLY A 302 -14.88 4.43 9.34
CA GLY A 302 -15.85 4.09 10.40
C GLY A 302 -16.77 5.25 10.81
N VAL A 303 -16.39 6.50 10.54
CA VAL A 303 -17.30 7.66 10.70
C VAL A 303 -18.29 7.74 9.55
N VAL A 304 -17.89 7.33 8.34
CA VAL A 304 -18.72 7.39 7.12
C VAL A 304 -19.68 6.18 7.05
N GLU A 305 -19.19 5.00 7.41
CA GLU A 305 -19.90 3.72 7.34
C GLU A 305 -19.80 2.96 8.69
N PRO A 306 -20.53 3.40 9.73
CA PRO A 306 -20.38 2.87 11.10
C PRO A 306 -20.77 1.39 11.24
N GLU A 307 -21.62 0.87 10.36
CA GLU A 307 -22.14 -0.51 10.42
C GLU A 307 -21.37 -1.48 9.51
N ASN A 308 -20.28 -1.04 8.86
CA ASN A 308 -19.52 -1.87 7.92
C ASN A 308 -18.64 -2.89 8.65
N VAL A 309 -19.12 -4.13 8.79
CA VAL A 309 -18.39 -5.23 9.46
C VAL A 309 -17.06 -5.56 8.78
N ALA A 310 -16.98 -5.44 7.44
CA ALA A 310 -15.74 -5.69 6.71
C ALA A 310 -14.66 -4.65 7.05
N ARG A 311 -15.04 -3.38 7.19
CA ARG A 311 -14.17 -2.31 7.71
C ARG A 311 -13.65 -2.66 9.10
N GLU A 312 -14.52 -3.11 10.00
CA GLU A 312 -14.14 -3.39 11.39
C GLU A 312 -13.15 -4.55 11.48
N ARG A 313 -13.40 -5.65 10.76
CA ARG A 313 -12.45 -6.76 10.66
C ARG A 313 -11.09 -6.29 10.12
N LYS A 314 -11.09 -5.42 9.10
CA LYS A 314 -9.85 -4.87 8.53
C LYS A 314 -9.13 -3.96 9.53
N MET A 315 -9.85 -3.14 10.31
CA MET A 315 -9.28 -2.32 11.39
C MET A 315 -8.57 -3.17 12.43
N GLN A 316 -9.23 -4.24 12.92
CA GLN A 316 -8.63 -5.15 13.89
C GLN A 316 -7.38 -5.83 13.34
N TRP A 317 -7.40 -6.25 12.07
CA TRP A 317 -6.22 -6.79 11.41
C TRP A 317 -5.09 -5.75 11.34
N VAL A 318 -5.39 -4.51 10.94
CA VAL A 318 -4.42 -3.40 10.88
C VAL A 318 -3.80 -3.16 12.26
N GLN A 319 -4.61 -3.05 13.32
CA GLN A 319 -4.14 -2.85 14.68
C GLN A 319 -3.20 -3.97 15.14
N ARG A 320 -3.52 -5.24 14.84
CA ARG A 320 -2.61 -6.37 15.11
C ARG A 320 -1.28 -6.24 14.38
N GLN A 321 -1.29 -5.91 13.08
CA GLN A 321 -0.05 -5.67 12.34
C GLN A 321 0.76 -4.53 12.97
N ARG A 322 0.11 -3.41 13.34
CA ARG A 322 0.78 -2.24 13.92
C ARG A 322 1.38 -2.53 15.30
N MET A 323 0.72 -3.33 16.14
CA MET A 323 1.27 -3.78 17.43
C MET A 323 2.58 -4.56 17.26
N GLU A 324 2.67 -5.38 16.21
CA GLU A 324 3.90 -6.12 15.87
C GLU A 324 4.92 -5.31 15.06
N ARG A 325 4.58 -4.04 14.76
CA ARG A 325 5.27 -3.11 13.85
C ARG A 325 5.39 -3.63 12.42
N LYS A 326 4.47 -4.47 11.95
CA LYS A 326 4.42 -4.96 10.57
C LYS A 326 3.74 -3.95 9.64
N SER A 327 4.21 -3.90 8.39
CA SER A 327 3.61 -3.11 7.32
C SER A 327 2.18 -3.56 7.03
N THR A 328 1.29 -2.63 6.72
CA THR A 328 -0.08 -2.98 6.31
C THR A 328 -0.29 -2.98 4.79
N GLY A 329 0.62 -2.36 4.02
CA GLY A 329 0.48 -2.24 2.57
C GLY A 329 0.60 -3.58 1.83
N GLU A 330 1.50 -4.45 2.29
CA GLU A 330 1.95 -5.69 1.62
C GLU A 330 0.90 -6.82 1.54
N HIS A 331 -0.26 -6.66 2.16
CA HIS A 331 -1.30 -7.68 2.27
C HIS A 331 -2.61 -7.27 1.58
N THR A 332 -2.53 -6.30 0.68
CA THR A 332 -3.69 -5.87 -0.11
C THR A 332 -3.58 -6.50 -1.48
N HIS A 333 -4.16 -7.69 -1.63
CA HIS A 333 -4.76 -8.05 -2.90
C HIS A 333 -5.91 -7.06 -3.14
N HIS A 334 -6.17 -6.70 -4.39
CA HIS A 334 -7.27 -5.84 -4.79
C HIS A 334 -7.07 -4.33 -4.47
N PRO A 335 -6.59 -3.51 -5.45
CA PRO A 335 -6.82 -2.06 -5.40
C PRO A 335 -8.32 -1.72 -5.18
N HIS A 336 -9.24 -2.59 -5.64
CA HIS A 336 -10.67 -2.49 -5.34
C HIS A 336 -11.01 -2.52 -3.84
N LEU A 337 -10.34 -3.33 -3.01
CA LEU A 337 -10.59 -3.38 -1.56
C LEU A 337 -9.97 -2.18 -0.82
N ALA A 338 -8.89 -1.61 -1.35
CA ALA A 338 -8.33 -0.36 -0.86
C ALA A 338 -9.27 0.83 -1.14
N ILE A 339 -10.04 0.77 -2.23
CA ILE A 339 -10.95 1.84 -2.68
C ILE A 339 -12.40 1.62 -2.22
N LEU A 340 -12.78 0.42 -1.76
CA LEU A 340 -14.15 0.07 -1.34
C LEU A 340 -14.71 1.08 -0.30
N PHE A 341 -13.85 1.66 0.53
CA PHE A 341 -14.21 2.64 1.56
C PHE A 341 -14.22 4.11 1.09
N ILE A 342 -13.87 4.37 -0.19
CA ILE A 342 -13.78 5.71 -0.78
C ILE A 342 -15.01 6.03 -1.64
N THR A 343 -15.59 5.02 -2.31
CA THR A 343 -16.53 5.26 -3.42
C THR A 343 -17.98 4.89 -3.14
N ASN A 344 -18.33 4.23 -2.03
CA ASN A 344 -19.69 3.70 -1.90
C ASN A 344 -20.24 3.58 -0.46
N PRO A 345 -20.80 4.65 0.14
CA PRO A 345 -21.38 4.59 1.49
C PRO A 345 -22.70 3.81 1.61
N THR A 346 -23.23 3.19 0.54
CA THR A 346 -24.56 2.56 0.55
C THR A 346 -24.70 1.23 -0.23
N THR A 347 -23.63 0.67 -0.81
CA THR A 347 -23.77 -0.59 -1.57
C THR A 347 -22.79 -1.69 -1.14
N THR A 348 -22.73 -1.99 0.16
CA THR A 348 -22.10 -3.22 0.68
C THR A 348 -23.09 -4.39 0.72
N ILE A 349 -23.96 -4.51 -0.30
CA ILE A 349 -24.90 -5.65 -0.45
C ILE A 349 -24.88 -6.24 -1.88
N GLY A 350 -24.23 -5.62 -2.86
CA GLY A 350 -24.38 -6.02 -4.27
C GLY A 350 -23.26 -6.86 -4.91
N ALA A 351 -22.01 -6.77 -4.44
CA ALA A 351 -20.86 -7.39 -5.12
C ALA A 351 -20.40 -8.73 -4.50
N LEU A 352 -21.13 -9.24 -3.51
CA LEU A 352 -20.92 -10.58 -2.92
C LEU A 352 -22.07 -11.55 -3.25
N GLY A 353 -22.82 -11.27 -4.32
CA GLY A 353 -23.78 -12.21 -4.87
C GLY A 353 -23.08 -13.26 -5.73
N SER A 354 -22.88 -14.45 -5.17
CA SER A 354 -22.28 -15.64 -5.79
C SER A 354 -20.75 -15.68 -5.85
N THR A 355 -20.13 -15.86 -4.70
CA THR A 355 -19.31 -17.04 -4.34
C THR A 355 -18.90 -16.84 -2.89
N ASN A 356 -18.63 -17.92 -2.16
CA ASN A 356 -18.25 -17.91 -0.75
C ASN A 356 -17.26 -16.78 -0.38
N PRO A 357 -17.33 -16.24 0.86
CA PRO A 357 -16.40 -15.22 1.31
C PRO A 357 -14.95 -15.68 1.07
N PRO A 358 -14.04 -14.81 0.59
CA PRO A 358 -12.65 -15.19 0.44
C PRO A 358 -12.08 -15.45 1.83
N ASP A 359 -11.84 -16.71 2.17
CA ASP A 359 -11.06 -17.09 3.34
C ASP A 359 -9.70 -16.39 3.26
N TRP A 360 -9.51 -15.41 4.13
CA TRP A 360 -8.23 -14.81 4.46
C TRP A 360 -7.39 -15.95 5.05
N PRO A 361 -6.32 -16.42 4.40
CA PRO A 361 -5.54 -17.51 4.97
C PRO A 361 -4.93 -17.06 6.29
N GLU A 362 -5.42 -17.61 7.40
CA GLU A 362 -4.68 -17.68 8.65
C GLU A 362 -3.49 -18.60 8.40
N ARG A 363 -2.29 -18.00 8.30
CA ARG A 363 -0.99 -18.66 8.13
C ARG A 363 -0.84 -19.48 6.84
N ALA A 364 0.09 -19.04 5.99
CA ALA A 364 0.91 -20.03 5.29
C ALA A 364 1.87 -20.61 6.34
N GLU A 365 1.55 -21.79 6.86
CA GLU A 365 2.54 -22.64 7.54
C GLU A 365 3.70 -22.88 6.55
N PRO A 366 4.97 -22.84 6.98
CA PRO A 366 6.10 -23.04 6.10
C PRO A 366 6.10 -24.49 5.59
N GLY A 367 5.67 -24.66 4.33
CA GLY A 367 5.78 -25.91 3.61
C GLY A 367 7.24 -26.34 3.51
N GLN A 368 7.52 -27.42 4.22
CA GLN A 368 8.69 -28.28 4.16
C GLN A 368 8.87 -28.74 2.70
N TRP A 369 9.88 -28.21 2.02
CA TRP A 369 10.36 -28.80 0.76
C TRP A 369 11.41 -29.82 1.14
N ASP A 370 11.09 -31.09 0.92
CA ASP A 370 11.97 -32.22 1.18
C ASP A 370 13.31 -32.02 0.44
N LEU A 371 14.37 -32.04 1.23
CA LEU A 371 15.73 -32.23 0.76
C LEU A 371 15.89 -33.74 0.53
N GLU A 372 15.70 -34.21 -0.69
CA GLU A 372 16.33 -35.47 -1.12
C GLU A 372 17.78 -35.16 -1.51
N GLU A 373 18.66 -35.24 -0.51
CA GLU A 373 20.03 -35.68 -0.74
C GLU A 373 20.00 -37.19 -1.02
N GLU A 374 20.32 -37.60 -2.24
CA GLU A 374 21.05 -38.85 -2.43
C GLU A 374 22.43 -38.54 -3.03
N ALA A 375 23.44 -38.95 -2.27
CA ALA A 375 24.84 -38.86 -2.62
C ALA A 375 25.38 -40.24 -3.05
N VAL A 376 26.40 -40.17 -3.89
CA VAL A 376 27.50 -41.14 -4.08
C VAL A 376 27.31 -42.24 -5.13
N GLY A 377 28.19 -42.18 -6.15
CA GLY A 377 28.81 -43.38 -6.71
C GLY A 377 29.30 -43.23 -8.15
N GLY A 378 30.62 -43.18 -8.35
CA GLY A 378 31.22 -43.61 -9.64
C GLY A 378 32.24 -42.66 -10.25
N SER A 379 33.50 -42.95 -9.97
CA SER A 379 34.71 -42.46 -10.63
C SER A 379 34.69 -42.56 -12.16
N GLU A 380 35.21 -41.55 -12.85
CA GLU A 380 36.05 -41.76 -14.03
C GLU A 380 36.97 -40.55 -14.31
N THR A 381 38.24 -40.84 -14.52
CA THR A 381 39.37 -39.92 -14.72
C THR A 381 39.48 -39.48 -16.18
N PRO A 382 39.94 -38.25 -16.50
CA PRO A 382 40.32 -37.92 -17.87
C PRO A 382 41.79 -38.30 -18.11
N ARG A 383 42.01 -39.22 -19.07
CA ARG A 383 43.34 -39.44 -19.66
C ARG A 383 43.71 -38.26 -20.56
N ARG A 384 44.82 -37.61 -20.22
CA ARG A 384 45.70 -36.95 -21.19
C ARG A 384 46.40 -38.02 -22.02
N THR A 385 46.44 -37.82 -23.33
CA THR A 385 47.50 -38.37 -24.19
C THR A 385 48.01 -37.26 -25.09
N ASP A 386 49.32 -37.06 -25.03
CA ASP A 386 50.10 -36.17 -25.87
C ASP A 386 50.26 -36.74 -27.29
N GLY A 387 50.46 -35.85 -28.28
CA GLY A 387 51.25 -36.06 -29.51
C GLY A 387 50.53 -36.66 -30.72
N VAL A 388 50.28 -35.86 -31.78
CA VAL A 388 51.15 -35.57 -32.95
C VAL A 388 50.56 -34.36 -33.69
#